data_AF-A0A3D2TZF6-F1
#
_entry.id   AF-A0A3D2TZF6-F1
#
_cell.length_a   1.000
_cell.length_b   1.000
_cell.length_c   1.000
_cell.angle_alpha   90.00
_cell.angle_beta   90.00
_cell.angle_gamma   90.00
#
_symmetry.space_group_name_H-M   'P 1'
#
loop_
_entity.id
_entity.type
_entity.pdbx_description
1 polymer ?
#
loop_
_entity_poly.entity_id
_entity_poly.type
_entity_poly.pdbx_seq_one_letter_code
_entity_poly.pdbx_strand_id
1 'polypeptide(L)'
;MSVARCPWMKYPGRWAALAPIAPAIYRSPRGLTAIRHTPVIVVQGARDRLVRASSTRRWIRKMQELEMTHKYVEYMDGGHIYPAFQGLPAIFEFFNTHAGRGVTPGKTTRSSARGSRAPAPPGAG
;
A
#
# COMPACT_ATOMS: atom_id res chain seq x y z
N MET A 1 1.48 4.14 -28.19
CA MET A 1 0.71 4.46 -26.95
C MET A 1 1.51 3.96 -25.75
N SER A 2 2.24 4.84 -25.05
CA SER A 2 3.03 4.44 -23.87
C SER A 2 2.17 4.63 -22.61
N VAL A 3 1.55 3.54 -22.16
CA VAL A 3 0.83 3.47 -20.89
C VAL A 3 1.86 3.25 -19.76
N ALA A 4 1.92 4.23 -18.86
CA ALA A 4 2.48 4.17 -17.51
C ALA A 4 4.03 4.09 -17.32
N ARG A 5 4.62 5.23 -16.89
CA ARG A 5 5.93 5.27 -16.21
C ARG A 5 5.83 4.97 -14.70
N CYS A 6 4.64 4.80 -14.12
CA CYS A 6 4.52 4.37 -12.72
C CYS A 6 4.67 2.85 -12.63
N PRO A 7 5.61 2.32 -11.83
CA PRO A 7 5.86 0.88 -11.72
C PRO A 7 4.61 0.06 -11.38
N TRP A 8 3.70 0.60 -10.58
CA TRP A 8 2.48 -0.08 -10.19
C TRP A 8 1.47 -0.28 -11.32
N MET A 9 1.40 0.63 -12.29
CA MET A 9 0.54 0.47 -13.47
C MET A 9 1.21 -0.39 -14.54
N LYS A 10 2.55 -0.45 -14.57
CA LYS A 10 3.31 -1.31 -15.48
C LYS A 10 3.21 -2.80 -15.10
N TYR A 11 3.04 -3.09 -13.81
CA TYR A 11 2.97 -4.46 -13.27
C TYR A 11 1.76 -4.63 -12.34
N PRO A 12 0.52 -4.56 -12.86
CA PRO A 12 -0.69 -4.42 -12.04
C PRO A 12 -0.94 -5.58 -11.07
N GLY A 13 -0.56 -6.81 -11.43
CA GLY A 13 -0.78 -7.99 -10.58
C GLY A 13 0.30 -8.28 -9.53
N ARG A 14 1.35 -7.45 -9.43
CA ARG A 14 2.46 -7.69 -8.48
C ARG A 14 2.19 -7.15 -7.09
N TRP A 15 1.24 -6.21 -6.96
CA TRP A 15 1.05 -5.43 -5.75
C TRP A 15 -0.21 -5.87 -5.01
N ALA A 16 -0.08 -6.16 -3.71
CA ALA A 16 -1.22 -6.48 -2.86
C ALA A 16 -2.05 -5.23 -2.51
N ALA A 17 -1.38 -4.08 -2.33
CA ALA A 17 -1.98 -2.78 -2.08
C ALA A 17 -1.00 -1.65 -2.44
N LEU A 18 -1.48 -0.42 -2.57
CA LEU A 18 -0.69 0.77 -2.88
C LEU A 18 -0.96 1.90 -1.87
N ALA A 19 0.07 2.68 -1.52
CA ALA A 19 -0.04 3.83 -0.61
C ALA A 19 0.68 5.09 -1.13
N PRO A 20 0.23 5.72 -2.23
CA PRO A 20 0.77 7.00 -2.67
C PRO A 20 0.56 8.12 -1.63
N ILE A 21 1.65 8.76 -1.21
CA ILE A 21 1.68 9.94 -0.33
C ILE A 21 2.08 11.16 -1.16
N ALA A 22 1.34 12.27 -1.04
CA ALA A 22 1.53 13.50 -1.80
C ALA A 22 1.84 13.24 -3.31
N PRO A 23 1.01 12.42 -4.00
CA PRO A 23 1.42 11.85 -5.26
C PRO A 23 1.46 12.87 -6.39
N ALA A 24 2.62 12.96 -7.05
CA ALA A 24 2.85 13.82 -8.20
C ALA A 24 2.08 13.33 -9.46
N ILE A 25 0.76 13.49 -9.44
CA ILE A 25 -0.17 13.03 -10.46
C ILE A 25 -0.18 14.03 -11.62
N TYR A 26 0.68 13.79 -12.61
CA TYR A 26 0.76 14.59 -13.84
C TYR A 26 0.08 13.93 -15.05
N ARG A 27 -0.51 12.75 -14.87
CA ARG A 27 -1.03 11.92 -15.96
C ARG A 27 -2.54 11.69 -15.83
N SER A 28 -3.12 11.31 -16.97
CA SER A 28 -4.53 10.94 -17.06
C SER A 28 -4.84 9.78 -16.10
N PRO A 29 -5.99 9.83 -15.40
CA PRO A 29 -6.43 8.73 -14.54
C PRO A 29 -6.88 7.49 -15.32
N ARG A 30 -6.85 7.50 -16.67
CA ARG A 30 -7.20 6.32 -17.51
C ARG A 30 -6.42 5.05 -17.13
N GLY A 31 -5.17 5.21 -16.67
CA GLY A 31 -4.32 4.09 -16.24
C GLY A 31 -4.83 3.34 -14.99
N LEU A 32 -5.74 3.93 -14.21
CA LEU A 32 -6.38 3.27 -13.06
C LEU A 32 -7.13 2.00 -13.45
N THR A 33 -7.61 1.92 -14.70
CA THR A 33 -8.28 0.72 -15.22
C THR A 33 -7.43 -0.54 -15.11
N ALA A 34 -6.11 -0.42 -15.25
CA ALA A 34 -5.20 -1.57 -15.17
C ALA A 34 -5.06 -2.13 -13.74
N ILE A 35 -5.30 -1.30 -12.73
CA ILE A 35 -5.11 -1.64 -11.30
C ILE A 35 -6.44 -1.62 -10.52
N ARG A 36 -7.60 -1.77 -11.19
CA ARG A 36 -8.91 -1.69 -10.49
C ARG A 36 -9.04 -2.67 -9.32
N HIS A 37 -8.39 -3.81 -9.43
CA HIS A 37 -8.40 -4.87 -8.42
C HIS A 37 -7.43 -4.62 -7.26
N THR A 38 -6.53 -3.64 -7.37
CA THR A 38 -5.52 -3.34 -6.35
C THR A 38 -6.07 -2.30 -5.36
N PRO A 39 -6.19 -2.61 -4.06
CA PRO A 39 -6.55 -1.64 -3.04
C PRO A 39 -5.57 -0.47 -2.96
N VAL A 40 -6.07 0.77 -2.88
CA VAL A 40 -5.24 1.98 -2.83
C VAL A 40 -5.62 2.89 -1.66
N ILE A 41 -4.68 3.21 -0.79
CA ILE A 41 -4.81 4.33 0.15
C ILE A 41 -4.03 5.54 -0.39
N VAL A 42 -4.66 6.71 -0.46
CA VAL A 42 -4.00 7.94 -0.91
C VAL A 42 -3.96 8.92 0.24
N VAL A 43 -2.79 9.48 0.50
CA VAL A 43 -2.59 10.47 1.58
C VAL A 43 -2.11 11.78 0.98
N GLN A 44 -2.76 12.90 1.31
CA GLN A 44 -2.49 14.21 0.72
C GLN A 44 -2.59 15.33 1.75
N GLY A 45 -1.78 16.37 1.59
CA GLY A 45 -1.94 17.64 2.30
C GLY A 45 -2.77 18.61 1.46
N ALA A 46 -3.80 19.23 2.05
CA ALA A 46 -4.66 20.17 1.34
C ALA A 46 -3.93 21.46 0.93
N ARG A 47 -2.92 21.87 1.72
CA ARG A 47 -2.07 23.06 1.48
C ARG A 47 -0.76 22.73 0.78
N ASP A 48 -0.66 21.56 0.16
CA ASP A 48 0.52 21.19 -0.61
C ASP A 48 0.69 22.13 -1.82
N ARG A 49 1.80 22.87 -1.82
CA ARG A 49 2.18 23.83 -2.84
C ARG A 49 2.99 23.22 -3.99
N LEU A 50 3.56 22.03 -3.78
CA LEU A 50 4.34 21.32 -4.80
C LEU A 50 3.43 20.43 -5.64
N VAL A 51 2.54 19.71 -4.97
CA VAL A 51 1.59 18.80 -5.61
C VAL A 51 0.18 19.16 -5.14
N ARG A 52 -0.53 19.94 -5.96
CA ARG A 52 -1.86 20.44 -5.59
C ARG A 52 -2.85 19.31 -5.33
N ALA A 53 -3.49 19.31 -4.16
CA ALA A 53 -4.51 18.32 -3.76
C ALA A 53 -5.64 18.14 -4.79
N SER A 54 -5.96 19.18 -5.58
CA SER A 54 -6.93 19.10 -6.67
C SER A 54 -6.66 17.96 -7.67
N SER A 55 -5.39 17.64 -7.96
CA SER A 55 -5.02 16.55 -8.86
C SER A 55 -5.33 15.20 -8.23
N THR A 56 -5.03 15.06 -6.94
CA THR A 56 -5.34 13.88 -6.15
C THR A 56 -6.86 13.66 -6.07
N ARG A 57 -7.64 14.71 -5.75
CA ARG A 57 -9.11 14.63 -5.69
C ARG A 57 -9.75 14.19 -7.01
N ARG A 58 -9.21 14.62 -8.17
CA ARG A 58 -9.66 14.13 -9.50
C ARG A 58 -9.42 12.63 -9.68
N TRP A 59 -8.29 12.13 -9.17
CA TRP A 59 -8.00 10.69 -9.19
C TRP A 59 -8.90 9.91 -8.26
N ILE A 60 -9.17 10.40 -7.05
CA ILE A 60 -10.11 9.78 -6.11
C ILE A 60 -11.50 9.65 -6.73
N ARG A 61 -12.01 10.72 -7.37
CA ARG A 61 -13.27 10.65 -8.11
C ARG A 61 -13.26 9.55 -9.16
N LYS A 62 -12.16 9.43 -9.91
CA LYS A 62 -12.05 8.36 -10.91
C LYS A 62 -11.96 6.96 -10.29
N MET A 63 -11.28 6.79 -9.16
CA MET A 63 -11.25 5.52 -8.42
C MET A 63 -12.66 5.14 -7.95
N GLN A 64 -13.44 6.12 -7.49
CA GLN A 64 -14.84 5.92 -7.09
C GLN A 64 -15.72 5.53 -8.29
N GLU A 65 -15.61 6.21 -9.43
CA GLU A 65 -16.31 5.84 -10.67
C GLU A 65 -15.96 4.43 -11.18
N LEU A 66 -14.75 3.95 -10.86
CA LEU A 66 -14.26 2.63 -11.26
C LEU A 66 -14.54 1.56 -10.20
N GLU A 67 -15.26 1.91 -9.13
CA GLU A 67 -15.61 1.04 -8.00
C GLU A 67 -14.38 0.36 -7.38
N MET A 68 -13.24 1.08 -7.35
CA MET A 68 -12.01 0.57 -6.76
C MET A 68 -12.10 0.59 -5.23
N THR A 69 -11.51 -0.42 -4.59
CA THR A 69 -11.23 -0.37 -3.16
C THR A 69 -10.22 0.73 -2.88
N HIS A 70 -10.68 1.86 -2.33
CA HIS A 70 -9.80 3.00 -2.04
C HIS A 70 -10.12 3.68 -0.70
N LYS A 71 -9.08 4.27 -0.09
CA LYS A 71 -9.18 5.14 1.09
C LYS A 71 -8.48 6.46 0.78
N TYR A 72 -9.11 7.58 1.09
CA TYR A 72 -8.50 8.90 0.92
C TYR A 72 -8.37 9.61 2.26
N VAL A 73 -7.15 10.03 2.59
CA VAL A 73 -6.84 10.80 3.79
C VAL A 73 -6.29 12.16 3.35
N GLU A 74 -7.01 13.23 3.69
CA GLU A 74 -6.60 14.59 3.39
C GLU A 74 -6.39 15.37 4.69
N TYR A 75 -5.17 15.88 4.89
CA TYR A 75 -4.84 16.74 6.03
C TYR A 75 -5.08 18.20 5.65
N MET A 76 -6.11 18.82 6.23
CA MET A 76 -6.57 20.17 5.86
C MET A 76 -5.52 21.26 6.11
N ASP A 77 -4.73 21.13 7.17
CA ASP A 77 -3.61 22.04 7.47
C ASP A 77 -2.26 21.52 6.94
N GLY A 78 -2.25 20.34 6.30
CA GLY A 78 -1.04 19.67 5.84
C GLY A 78 -0.48 20.25 4.54
N GLY A 79 0.84 20.51 4.54
CA GLY A 79 1.64 20.80 3.34
C GLY A 79 2.13 19.53 2.64
N HIS A 80 3.27 19.59 1.96
CA HIS A 80 3.82 18.44 1.21
C HIS A 80 4.35 17.32 2.11
N ILE A 81 5.07 17.67 3.18
CA ILE A 81 5.80 16.71 4.03
C ILE A 81 4.95 16.16 5.18
N TYR A 82 4.06 16.99 5.75
CA TYR A 82 3.23 16.62 6.89
C TYR A 82 2.44 15.30 6.72
N PRO A 83 1.80 15.03 5.56
CA PRO A 83 1.11 13.77 5.29
C PRO A 83 2.01 12.54 5.32
N ALA A 84 3.31 12.69 5.03
CA ALA A 84 4.25 11.57 4.99
C ALA A 84 4.55 11.00 6.38
N PHE A 85 4.52 11.84 7.41
CA PHE A 85 4.71 11.38 8.79
C PHE A 85 3.39 10.98 9.44
N GLN A 86 2.34 11.79 9.26
CA GLN A 86 1.06 11.56 9.91
C GLN A 86 0.23 10.43 9.28
N GLY A 87 0.44 10.17 7.98
CA GLY A 87 -0.30 9.16 7.24
C GLY A 87 0.14 7.72 7.51
N LEU A 88 1.34 7.51 8.09
CA LEU A 88 1.91 6.17 8.26
C LEU A 88 1.00 5.22 9.05
N PRO A 89 0.42 5.60 10.20
CA PRO A 89 -0.48 4.70 10.94
C PRO A 89 -1.66 4.22 10.08
N ALA A 90 -2.31 5.14 9.34
CA ALA A 90 -3.44 4.80 8.48
C ALA A 90 -3.03 3.92 7.28
N ILE A 91 -1.81 4.08 6.78
CA ILE A 91 -1.24 3.24 5.71
C ILE A 91 -0.98 1.83 6.21
N PHE A 92 -0.34 1.68 7.38
CA PHE A 92 -0.07 0.36 7.95
C PHE A 92 -1.36 -0.38 8.30
N GLU A 93 -2.34 0.31 8.87
CA GLU A 93 -3.67 -0.25 9.11
C GLU A 93 -4.31 -0.75 7.81
N PHE A 94 -4.32 0.08 6.76
CA PHE A 94 -4.87 -0.29 5.47
C PHE A 94 -4.16 -1.51 4.86
N PHE A 95 -2.83 -1.55 4.94
CA PHE A 95 -2.05 -2.70 4.48
C PHE A 95 -2.31 -3.96 5.30
N ASN A 96 -2.55 -3.87 6.60
CA ASN A 96 -2.90 -5.04 7.41
C ASN A 96 -4.26 -5.63 7.01
N THR A 97 -5.21 -4.80 6.59
CA THR A 97 -6.52 -5.27 6.07
C THR A 97 -6.43 -5.84 4.65
N HIS A 98 -5.43 -5.43 3.87
CA HIS A 98 -5.26 -5.79 2.46
C HIS A 98 -3.96 -6.56 2.16
N ALA A 99 -3.36 -7.18 3.18
CA ALA A 99 -2.12 -7.91 3.01
C ALA A 99 -2.34 -9.09 2.06
N GLY A 100 -1.39 -9.31 1.12
CA GLY A 100 -1.49 -10.37 0.12
C GLY A 100 -1.69 -11.76 0.74
N ARG A 101 -2.20 -12.73 -0.05
CA ARG A 101 -2.38 -14.12 0.37
C ARG A 101 -1.10 -14.63 1.06
N GLY A 102 -1.12 -14.68 2.40
CA GLY A 102 0.03 -15.12 3.20
C GLY A 102 0.24 -14.38 4.52
N VAL A 103 -0.33 -13.19 4.72
CA VAL A 103 -0.23 -12.47 6.00
C VAL A 103 -1.59 -12.41 6.66
N THR A 104 -1.88 -13.37 7.55
CA THR A 104 -2.97 -13.21 8.52
C THR A 104 -2.45 -12.32 9.65
N PRO A 105 -3.01 -11.13 9.88
CA PRO A 105 -2.67 -10.33 11.05
C PRO A 105 -3.00 -11.15 12.29
N GLY A 106 -1.99 -11.55 13.06
CA GLY A 106 -2.18 -12.29 14.33
C GLY A 106 -1.72 -13.75 14.38
N LYS A 107 -1.17 -14.34 13.31
CA LYS A 107 -0.47 -15.64 13.41
C LYS A 107 1.05 -15.44 13.43
N THR A 108 1.60 -15.18 14.60
CA THR A 108 3.03 -15.39 14.87
C THR A 108 3.29 -16.90 14.86
N THR A 109 3.53 -17.48 13.68
CA THR A 109 4.14 -18.81 13.61
C THR A 109 5.58 -18.68 14.07
N ARG A 110 5.82 -18.83 15.38
CA ARG A 110 7.14 -19.26 15.88
C ARG A 110 7.39 -20.65 15.30
N SER A 111 8.11 -20.71 14.19
CA SER A 111 8.75 -21.95 13.77
C SER A 111 9.95 -22.18 14.70
N SER A 112 9.67 -22.78 15.88
CA SER A 112 10.69 -23.37 16.73
C SER A 112 10.80 -24.84 16.38
N ALA A 113 11.47 -25.13 15.26
CA ALA A 113 12.00 -26.46 14.98
C ALA A 113 13.53 -26.36 14.91
N ARG A 114 14.16 -26.10 16.06
CA ARG A 114 15.58 -26.45 16.26
C ARG A 114 15.57 -27.82 16.91
N GLY A 115 15.90 -28.84 16.12
CA GLY A 115 15.88 -30.24 16.53
C GLY A 115 16.69 -30.48 17.80
N SER A 116 16.02 -30.97 18.83
CA SER A 116 16.65 -31.62 19.98
C SER A 116 17.04 -33.04 19.57
N ARG A 117 18.27 -33.22 19.11
CA ARG A 117 18.88 -34.54 18.97
C ARG A 117 19.29 -35.01 20.37
N ALA A 118 18.62 -36.03 20.89
CA ALA A 118 19.03 -36.67 22.14
C ALA A 118 20.42 -37.33 21.97
N PRO A 119 21.30 -37.28 22.98
CA PRO A 119 22.55 -38.04 22.94
C PRO A 119 22.26 -39.55 23.08
N ALA A 120 22.98 -40.37 22.32
CA ALA A 120 22.89 -41.83 22.34
C ALA A 120 23.37 -42.40 23.69
N PRO A 121 22.82 -43.54 24.15
CA PRO A 121 23.26 -44.18 25.40
C PRO A 121 24.67 -44.76 25.25
N PRO A 122 25.52 -44.72 26.30
CA PRO A 122 26.81 -45.40 26.28
C PRO A 122 26.61 -46.91 26.22
N GLY A 123 27.31 -47.55 25.28
CA GLY A 123 27.26 -48.99 25.03
C GLY A 123 27.81 -49.80 26.21
N ALA A 124 27.20 -50.96 26.41
CA ALA A 124 27.71 -52.00 27.29
C ALA A 124 28.92 -52.68 26.63
N GLY A 125 30.02 -52.77 27.39
CA GLY A 125 31.25 -53.46 27.06
C GLY A 125 32.12 -53.57 28.31
#